data_AF-A0A378KUB3-F1
#
_entry.id   AF-A0A378KUB3-F1
#
_cell.length_a   1.000
_cell.length_b   1.000
_cell.length_c   1.000
_cell.angle_alpha   90.00
_cell.angle_beta   90.00
_cell.angle_gamma   90.00
#
_symmetry.space_group_name_H-M   'P 1'
#
loop_
_entity.id
_entity.type
_entity.pdbx_description
1 polymer ?
#
loop_
_entity_poly.entity_id
_entity_poly.type
_entity_poly.pdbx_seq_one_letter_code
_entity_poly.pdbx_strand_id
1 'polypeptide(L)'
;MDVIINADCASVPMDVTPLTSMRQVSLHLLASLGYDRLNLPLADLLRITHHLEGSWVVLSPIHWQASHNDAMIIAAGSDLQLSEQESLSWFKLLSDYLHVDGLTLYYHDASTWLLHAANKPLLNAKPVYCLFSHSLMPELAQLDSTMYWQKFFTECQMFFASQPNSSLLNGVWAWHGGTLAAKKSIPVCADETFFSMAQACSNKVTLYSPSVRLRDFQIILLNDIEILDPKHQQELSTISAHWYWLNSAYAHKNYNWFTRIWRNLTHAH
;
A
#
# COMPACT_ATOMS: atom_id res chain seq x y z
N MET A 1 11.40 -12.54 -9.56
CA MET A 1 10.97 -12.78 -8.16
C MET A 1 10.86 -11.42 -7.50
N ASP A 2 9.76 -11.17 -6.82
CA ASP A 2 9.49 -9.94 -6.08
C ASP A 2 9.67 -10.23 -4.58
N VAL A 3 10.54 -9.47 -3.91
CA VAL A 3 10.79 -9.57 -2.47
C VAL A 3 10.23 -8.30 -1.84
N ILE A 4 9.19 -8.47 -1.02
CA ILE A 4 8.42 -7.37 -0.42
C ILE A 4 8.60 -7.43 1.09
N ILE A 5 9.09 -6.35 1.67
CA ILE A 5 9.51 -6.28 3.08
C ILE A 5 8.81 -5.12 3.77
N ASN A 6 8.18 -5.39 4.91
CA ASN A 6 7.51 -4.39 5.76
C ASN A 6 8.49 -3.59 6.64
N ALA A 7 9.60 -3.18 6.05
CA ALA A 7 10.63 -2.41 6.73
C ALA A 7 11.19 -1.35 5.79
N ASP A 8 11.81 -0.34 6.39
CA ASP A 8 12.61 0.62 5.63
C ASP A 8 13.96 0.01 5.25
N CYS A 9 14.40 0.27 4.02
CA CYS A 9 15.74 -0.07 3.61
C CYS A 9 16.72 0.94 4.23
N ALA A 10 17.67 0.45 5.02
CA ALA A 10 18.72 1.29 5.61
C ALA A 10 19.65 1.89 4.55
N SER A 11 19.93 1.15 3.48
CA SER A 11 20.78 1.61 2.38
C SER A 11 20.45 0.86 1.08
N VAL A 12 20.08 1.61 0.05
CA VAL A 12 19.90 1.05 -1.30
C VAL A 12 21.28 0.71 -1.88
N PRO A 13 21.48 -0.51 -2.42
CA PRO A 13 22.76 -0.89 -3.02
C PRO A 13 23.16 0.01 -4.20
N MET A 14 24.47 0.13 -4.43
CA MET A 14 25.00 0.80 -5.62
C MET A 14 24.66 -0.01 -6.89
N ASP A 15 24.57 0.66 -8.05
CA ASP A 15 24.34 0.05 -9.37
C ASP A 15 23.02 -0.72 -9.53
N VAL A 16 21.95 -0.27 -8.88
CA VAL A 16 20.60 -0.79 -9.08
C VAL A 16 19.80 0.05 -10.08
N THR A 17 18.71 -0.51 -10.58
CA THR A 17 17.66 0.21 -11.30
C THR A 17 16.58 0.59 -10.29
N PRO A 18 16.29 1.89 -10.07
CA PRO A 18 15.25 2.31 -9.15
C PRO A 18 13.87 1.89 -9.67
N LEU A 19 12.99 1.48 -8.76
CA LEU A 19 11.60 1.19 -9.00
C LEU A 19 10.73 2.13 -8.16
N THR A 20 9.46 2.28 -8.53
CA THR A 20 8.50 3.07 -7.74
C THR A 20 8.10 2.31 -6.47
N SER A 21 8.34 2.89 -5.29
CA SER A 21 7.73 2.41 -4.05
C SER A 21 6.34 3.00 -3.84
N MET A 22 5.39 2.18 -3.40
CA MET A 22 4.04 2.60 -2.96
C MET A 22 3.93 2.68 -1.44
N ARG A 23 5.04 2.47 -0.71
CA ARG A 23 5.15 2.61 0.76
C ARG A 23 4.21 1.73 1.60
N GLN A 24 3.62 0.69 1.01
CA GLN A 24 2.77 -0.26 1.71
C GLN A 24 2.93 -1.66 1.09
N VAL A 25 3.10 -2.68 1.94
CA VAL A 25 3.30 -4.07 1.52
C VAL A 25 2.13 -4.61 0.71
N SER A 26 0.90 -4.33 1.14
CA SER A 26 -0.33 -4.78 0.47
C SER A 26 -0.44 -4.24 -0.96
N LEU A 27 -0.06 -2.98 -1.19
CA LEU A 27 -0.02 -2.39 -2.53
C LEU A 27 1.03 -3.05 -3.42
N HIS A 28 2.24 -3.28 -2.87
CA HIS A 28 3.31 -4.00 -3.58
C HIS A 28 2.92 -5.43 -3.94
N LEU A 29 2.23 -6.14 -3.04
CA LEU A 29 1.70 -7.47 -3.29
C LEU A 29 0.73 -7.45 -4.49
N LEU A 30 -0.25 -6.55 -4.45
CA LEU A 30 -1.23 -6.42 -5.53
C LEU A 30 -0.56 -6.06 -6.86
N ALA A 31 0.38 -5.12 -6.87
CA ALA A 31 1.12 -4.78 -8.07
C ALA A 31 1.95 -5.97 -8.62
N SER A 32 2.59 -6.74 -7.74
CA SER A 32 3.39 -7.94 -8.09
C SER A 32 2.51 -9.08 -8.63
N LEU A 33 1.24 -9.12 -8.25
CA LEU A 33 0.23 -10.03 -8.82
C LEU A 33 -0.32 -9.57 -10.18
N GLY A 34 0.15 -8.43 -10.70
CA GLY A 34 -0.19 -7.90 -12.00
C GLY A 34 -1.46 -7.05 -12.05
N TYR A 35 -1.94 -6.54 -10.90
CA TYR A 35 -3.03 -5.57 -10.90
C TYR A 35 -2.55 -4.19 -11.38
N ASP A 36 -3.46 -3.42 -11.97
CA ASP A 36 -3.19 -2.05 -12.40
C ASP A 36 -2.83 -1.18 -11.19
N ARG A 37 -1.65 -0.54 -11.24
CA ARG A 37 -1.13 0.31 -10.18
C ARG A 37 -1.99 1.53 -9.92
N LEU A 38 -2.80 1.97 -10.88
CA LEU A 38 -3.73 3.09 -10.69
C LEU A 38 -5.07 2.67 -10.06
N ASN A 39 -5.32 1.36 -9.96
CA ASN A 39 -6.59 0.82 -9.51
C ASN A 39 -6.41 -0.48 -8.70
N LEU A 40 -5.48 -0.47 -7.73
CA LEU A 40 -5.19 -1.65 -6.91
C LEU A 40 -6.40 -2.01 -6.01
N PRO A 41 -6.82 -3.28 -5.95
CA PRO A 41 -8.00 -3.71 -5.19
C PRO A 41 -7.71 -3.87 -3.68
N LEU A 42 -7.22 -2.80 -3.04
CA LEU A 42 -6.80 -2.84 -1.64
C LEU A 42 -7.98 -3.04 -0.67
N ALA A 43 -9.09 -2.33 -0.88
CA ALA A 43 -10.26 -2.45 -0.01
C ALA A 43 -10.78 -3.89 0.04
N ASP A 44 -10.89 -4.52 -1.13
CA ASP A 44 -11.33 -5.91 -1.26
C ASP A 44 -10.35 -6.91 -0.66
N LEU A 45 -9.05 -6.71 -0.87
CA LEU A 45 -8.01 -7.54 -0.23
C LEU A 45 -8.16 -7.50 1.29
N LEU A 46 -8.25 -6.31 1.88
CA LEU A 46 -8.35 -6.14 3.32
C LEU A 46 -9.68 -6.66 3.86
N ARG A 47 -10.79 -6.43 3.14
CA ARG A 47 -12.10 -6.99 3.46
C ARG A 47 -12.04 -8.52 3.57
N ILE A 48 -11.43 -9.20 2.59
CA ILE A 48 -11.30 -10.66 2.61
C ILE A 48 -10.37 -11.13 3.73
N THR A 49 -9.24 -10.44 3.92
CA THR A 49 -8.23 -10.76 4.95
C THR A 49 -8.80 -10.66 6.36
N HIS A 50 -9.68 -9.67 6.60
CA HIS A 50 -10.32 -9.43 7.89
C HIS A 50 -11.72 -10.07 8.03
N HIS A 51 -12.14 -10.90 7.06
CA HIS A 51 -13.45 -11.55 7.04
C HIS A 51 -14.64 -10.59 7.15
N LEU A 52 -14.54 -9.42 6.53
CA LEU A 52 -15.59 -8.40 6.53
C LEU A 52 -16.62 -8.67 5.42
N GLU A 53 -17.90 -8.47 5.74
CA GLU A 53 -19.01 -8.59 4.79
C GLU A 53 -19.38 -7.23 4.17
N GLY A 54 -19.99 -7.24 3.00
CA GLY A 54 -20.46 -6.03 2.32
C GLY A 54 -19.40 -5.33 1.45
N SER A 55 -19.67 -4.07 1.11
CA SER A 55 -18.81 -3.25 0.24
C SER A 55 -18.00 -2.28 1.07
N TRP A 56 -16.68 -2.29 0.89
CA TRP A 56 -15.75 -1.44 1.64
C TRP A 56 -14.94 -0.59 0.70
N VAL A 57 -14.57 0.60 1.17
CA VAL A 57 -13.58 1.48 0.53
C VAL A 57 -12.45 1.73 1.51
N VAL A 58 -11.25 2.00 0.99
CA VAL A 58 -10.14 2.47 1.82
C VAL A 58 -10.43 3.89 2.26
N LEU A 59 -10.20 4.18 3.54
CA LEU A 59 -10.24 5.52 4.11
C LEU A 59 -8.84 5.85 4.62
N SER A 60 -8.10 6.61 3.83
CA SER A 60 -6.71 7.00 4.13
C SER A 60 -6.70 8.26 5.01
N PRO A 61 -6.05 8.25 6.19
CA PRO A 61 -5.73 9.47 6.92
C PRO A 61 -4.83 10.36 6.05
N ILE A 62 -5.11 11.66 6.01
CA ILE A 62 -4.38 12.63 5.18
C ILE A 62 -4.15 13.99 5.88
N HIS A 63 -3.14 14.69 5.41
CA HIS A 63 -3.00 16.12 5.58
C HIS A 63 -3.20 16.77 4.22
N TRP A 64 -4.27 17.55 4.10
CA TRP A 64 -4.47 18.40 2.93
C TRP A 64 -4.34 19.88 3.29
N GLN A 65 -3.91 20.66 2.30
CA GLN A 65 -3.78 22.09 2.41
C GLN A 65 -4.68 22.75 1.37
N ALA A 66 -5.58 23.62 1.83
CA ALA A 66 -6.34 24.49 0.96
C ALA A 66 -5.59 25.81 0.75
N SER A 67 -5.59 26.28 -0.49
CA SER A 67 -5.20 27.63 -0.90
C SER A 67 -6.44 28.37 -1.39
N HIS A 68 -6.28 29.61 -1.89
CA HIS A 68 -7.41 30.40 -2.37
C HIS A 68 -8.22 29.69 -3.47
N ASN A 69 -7.57 28.93 -4.35
CA ASN A 69 -8.21 28.35 -5.55
C ASN A 69 -7.98 26.84 -5.71
N ASP A 70 -7.35 26.18 -4.75
CA ASP A 70 -6.97 24.77 -4.88
C ASP A 70 -6.87 24.08 -3.52
N ALA A 71 -6.94 22.75 -3.52
CA ALA A 71 -6.65 21.91 -2.37
C ALA A 71 -5.74 20.76 -2.82
N MET A 72 -4.76 20.41 -2.01
CA MET A 72 -3.80 19.34 -2.32
C MET A 72 -3.58 18.45 -1.10
N ILE A 73 -3.43 17.13 -1.32
CA ILE A 73 -2.92 16.22 -0.28
C ILE A 73 -1.40 16.38 -0.25
N ILE A 74 -0.88 16.81 0.90
CA ILE A 74 0.56 17.08 1.10
C ILE A 74 1.23 16.07 2.04
N ALA A 75 0.46 15.31 2.82
CA ALA A 75 0.98 14.15 3.54
C ALA A 75 -0.08 13.03 3.65
N ALA A 76 0.36 11.78 3.59
CA ALA A 76 -0.42 10.59 3.87
C ALA A 76 0.52 9.45 4.31
N GLY A 77 -0.02 8.41 4.94
CA GLY A 77 0.78 7.27 5.41
C GLY A 77 1.94 7.71 6.32
N SER A 78 3.16 7.26 6.03
CA SER A 78 4.35 7.57 6.83
C SER A 78 4.66 9.07 6.93
N ASP A 79 4.26 9.88 5.95
CA ASP A 79 4.54 11.33 5.94
C ASP A 79 3.73 12.08 7.01
N LEU A 80 2.66 11.47 7.54
CA LEU A 80 1.90 12.05 8.65
C LEU A 80 2.59 11.89 10.00
N GLN A 81 3.59 10.99 10.09
CA GLN A 81 4.33 10.67 11.32
C GLN A 81 3.41 10.27 12.48
N LEU A 82 2.24 9.70 12.18
CA LEU A 82 1.32 9.20 13.21
C LEU A 82 1.89 7.92 13.82
N SER A 83 1.97 7.88 15.14
CA SER A 83 2.11 6.62 15.85
C SER A 83 0.83 5.78 15.74
N GLU A 84 0.97 4.47 15.93
CA GLU A 84 -0.17 3.54 15.98
C GLU A 84 -1.22 3.98 17.01
N GLN A 85 -0.78 4.45 18.17
CA GLN A 85 -1.67 4.92 19.24
C GLN A 85 -2.41 6.19 18.88
N GLU A 86 -1.75 7.15 18.23
CA GLU A 86 -2.39 8.40 17.77
C GLU A 86 -3.39 8.11 16.67
N SER A 87 -3.03 7.29 15.68
CA SER A 87 -3.95 6.92 14.59
C SER A 87 -5.17 6.18 15.12
N LEU A 88 -4.98 5.22 16.03
CA LEU A 88 -6.10 4.51 16.67
C LEU A 88 -7.01 5.44 17.48
N SER A 89 -6.45 6.48 18.12
CA SER A 89 -7.25 7.47 18.85
C SER A 89 -8.11 8.30 17.90
N TRP A 90 -7.54 8.77 16.79
CA TRP A 90 -8.27 9.47 15.73
C TRP A 90 -9.33 8.60 15.07
N PHE A 91 -9.00 7.34 14.79
CA PHE A 91 -9.94 6.37 14.26
C PHE A 91 -11.17 6.23 15.16
N LYS A 92 -10.97 6.07 16.48
CA LYS A 92 -12.08 5.94 17.44
C LYS A 92 -12.97 7.18 17.45
N LEU A 93 -12.37 8.37 17.51
CA LEU A 93 -13.10 9.64 17.47
C LEU A 93 -13.94 9.77 16.19
N LEU A 94 -13.35 9.49 15.02
CA LEU A 94 -14.07 9.54 13.75
C LEU A 94 -15.14 8.44 13.66
N SER A 95 -14.84 7.23 14.15
CA SER A 95 -15.79 6.12 14.20
C SER A 95 -17.02 6.47 15.01
N ASP A 96 -16.85 7.04 16.20
CA ASP A 96 -17.96 7.44 17.07
C ASP A 96 -18.81 8.54 16.40
N TYR A 97 -18.15 9.52 15.77
CA TYR A 97 -18.82 10.59 15.02
C TYR A 97 -19.66 10.05 13.86
N LEU A 98 -19.08 9.21 13.00
CA LEU A 98 -19.75 8.67 11.81
C LEU A 98 -20.79 7.60 12.16
N HIS A 99 -20.68 6.94 13.32
CA HIS A 99 -21.65 5.94 13.77
C HIS A 99 -23.04 6.55 14.00
N VAL A 100 -23.12 7.84 14.38
CA VAL A 100 -24.38 8.57 14.55
C VAL A 100 -25.18 8.59 13.24
N ASP A 101 -24.50 8.64 12.10
CA ASP A 101 -25.12 8.61 10.76
C ASP A 101 -25.20 7.20 10.16
N GLY A 102 -25.01 6.16 10.99
CA GLY A 102 -25.10 4.75 10.60
C GLY A 102 -23.95 4.28 9.72
N LEU A 103 -22.82 4.98 9.70
CA LEU A 103 -21.61 4.54 9.01
C LEU A 103 -20.78 3.63 9.92
N THR A 104 -20.06 2.69 9.31
CA THR A 104 -19.21 1.74 10.03
C THR A 104 -17.79 1.83 9.52
N LEU A 105 -16.85 1.99 10.45
CA LEU A 105 -15.42 1.99 10.18
C LEU A 105 -14.77 0.72 10.70
N TYR A 106 -13.68 0.31 10.06
CA TYR A 106 -12.80 -0.77 10.51
C TYR A 106 -11.35 -0.30 10.48
N TYR A 107 -10.62 -0.54 11.56
CA TYR A 107 -9.22 -0.15 11.69
C TYR A 107 -8.32 -1.27 11.20
N HIS A 108 -7.49 -1.02 10.18
CA HIS A 108 -6.48 -1.98 9.73
C HIS A 108 -5.10 -1.66 10.30
N ASP A 109 -4.61 -0.45 10.07
CA ASP A 109 -3.32 0.04 10.57
C ASP A 109 -3.31 1.58 10.67
N ALA A 110 -2.21 2.17 11.16
CA ALA A 110 -2.09 3.61 11.34
C ALA A 110 -2.33 4.47 10.07
N SER A 111 -2.15 3.89 8.89
CA SER A 111 -2.23 4.55 7.59
C SER A 111 -3.45 4.16 6.75
N THR A 112 -4.16 3.12 7.17
CA THR A 112 -5.22 2.49 6.38
C THR A 112 -6.39 2.14 7.29
N TRP A 113 -7.51 2.82 7.08
CA TRP A 113 -8.80 2.44 7.65
C TRP A 113 -9.72 1.98 6.52
N LEU A 114 -10.84 1.35 6.87
CA LEU A 114 -11.88 0.96 5.92
C LEU A 114 -13.20 1.60 6.32
N LEU A 115 -13.97 2.04 5.33
CA LEU A 115 -15.34 2.53 5.49
C LEU A 115 -16.30 1.59 4.79
N HIS A 116 -17.31 1.12 5.53
CA HIS A 116 -18.39 0.33 4.97
C HIS A 116 -19.28 1.25 4.12
N ALA A 117 -19.24 1.04 2.82
CA ALA A 117 -19.89 1.89 1.81
C ALA A 117 -21.14 1.21 1.22
N ALA A 118 -21.77 0.27 1.95
CA ALA A 118 -23.03 -0.29 1.51
C ALA A 118 -24.09 0.81 1.34
N ASN A 119 -24.85 0.72 0.26
CA ASN A 119 -25.91 1.68 -0.10
C ASN A 119 -25.43 3.13 -0.31
N LYS A 120 -24.13 3.34 -0.58
CA LYS A 120 -23.61 4.66 -0.98
C LYS A 120 -23.45 4.74 -2.51
N PRO A 121 -23.46 5.96 -3.09
CA PRO A 121 -23.11 6.15 -4.49
C PRO A 121 -21.72 5.58 -4.80
N LEU A 122 -21.53 5.08 -6.02
CA LEU A 122 -20.23 4.59 -6.47
C LEU A 122 -19.18 5.71 -6.35
N LEU A 123 -18.07 5.40 -5.70
CA LEU A 123 -16.96 6.32 -5.46
C LEU A 123 -15.92 6.21 -6.58
N ASN A 124 -15.85 7.23 -7.43
CA ASN A 124 -14.82 7.37 -8.47
C ASN A 124 -13.68 8.25 -7.95
N ALA A 125 -12.97 7.80 -6.92
CA ALA A 125 -11.80 8.49 -6.38
C ALA A 125 -10.52 7.72 -6.72
N LYS A 126 -9.49 8.45 -7.14
CA LYS A 126 -8.14 7.88 -7.28
C LYS A 126 -7.56 7.55 -5.91
N PRO A 127 -6.68 6.53 -5.82
CA PRO A 127 -5.96 6.22 -4.60
C PRO A 127 -5.09 7.39 -4.12
N VAL A 128 -4.91 7.51 -2.80
CA VAL A 128 -4.13 8.61 -2.20
C VAL A 128 -2.70 8.71 -2.75
N TYR A 129 -2.06 7.56 -3.02
CA TYR A 129 -0.70 7.52 -3.57
C TYR A 129 -0.60 8.04 -5.02
N CYS A 130 -1.73 8.18 -5.73
CA CYS A 130 -1.79 8.81 -7.05
C CYS A 130 -2.06 10.31 -7.00
N LEU A 131 -2.42 10.86 -5.83
CA LEU A 131 -2.91 12.24 -5.67
C LEU A 131 -1.92 13.18 -4.99
N PHE A 132 -0.80 12.66 -4.49
CA PHE A 132 0.21 13.47 -3.81
C PHE A 132 0.63 14.68 -4.65
N SER A 133 0.55 15.88 -4.04
CA SER A 133 0.96 17.15 -4.66
C SER A 133 0.24 17.50 -5.98
N HIS A 134 -0.92 16.90 -6.24
CA HIS A 134 -1.81 17.27 -7.35
C HIS A 134 -3.03 18.03 -6.82
N SER A 135 -3.56 18.92 -7.67
CA SER A 135 -4.84 19.59 -7.41
C SER A 135 -5.95 18.56 -7.22
N LEU A 136 -6.71 18.70 -6.14
CA LEU A 136 -7.89 17.88 -5.87
C LEU A 136 -9.14 18.40 -6.55
N MET A 137 -9.16 19.64 -7.07
CA MET A 137 -10.37 20.22 -7.66
C MET A 137 -10.95 19.35 -8.80
N PRO A 138 -10.16 18.84 -9.76
CA PRO A 138 -10.68 17.95 -10.80
C PRO A 138 -11.18 16.61 -10.26
N GLU A 139 -10.56 16.12 -9.19
CA GLU A 139 -10.86 14.82 -8.58
C GLU A 139 -12.15 14.88 -7.75
N LEU A 140 -12.31 15.95 -6.96
CA LEU A 140 -13.53 16.25 -6.21
C LEU A 140 -14.74 16.40 -7.14
N ALA A 141 -14.56 16.94 -8.34
CA ALA A 141 -15.65 17.10 -9.30
C ALA A 141 -16.16 15.78 -9.89
N GLN A 142 -15.40 14.69 -9.77
CA GLN A 142 -15.67 13.41 -10.45
C GLN A 142 -16.07 12.26 -9.50
N LEU A 143 -16.12 12.52 -8.18
CA LEU A 143 -16.33 11.47 -7.17
C LEU A 143 -17.62 10.66 -7.39
N ASP A 144 -18.74 11.35 -7.60
CA ASP A 144 -20.06 10.77 -7.86
C ASP A 144 -21.01 11.80 -8.46
N SER A 145 -22.18 11.37 -8.93
CA SER A 145 -23.19 12.23 -9.56
C SER A 145 -24.14 12.92 -8.59
N THR A 146 -24.08 12.61 -7.30
CA THR A 146 -25.04 13.03 -6.25
C THR A 146 -24.45 14.01 -5.24
N MET A 147 -23.16 14.33 -5.34
CA MET A 147 -22.39 15.15 -4.40
C MET A 147 -22.23 14.52 -3.00
N TYR A 148 -22.45 13.21 -2.88
CA TYR A 148 -22.42 12.54 -1.57
C TYR A 148 -21.02 12.55 -0.97
N TRP A 149 -20.01 12.18 -1.76
CA TRP A 149 -18.64 12.05 -1.26
C TRP A 149 -17.98 13.39 -1.00
N GLN A 150 -18.32 14.43 -1.78
CA GLN A 150 -17.90 15.82 -1.53
C GLN A 150 -18.40 16.27 -0.16
N LYS A 151 -19.70 16.06 0.12
CA LYS A 151 -20.30 16.37 1.41
C LYS A 151 -19.62 15.58 2.53
N PHE A 152 -19.43 14.27 2.35
CA PHE A 152 -18.73 13.41 3.32
C PHE A 152 -17.32 13.93 3.64
N PHE A 153 -16.53 14.31 2.64
CA PHE A 153 -15.19 14.85 2.86
C PHE A 153 -15.21 16.20 3.58
N THR A 154 -16.13 17.09 3.24
CA THR A 154 -16.32 18.37 3.95
C THR A 154 -16.71 18.15 5.41
N GLU A 155 -17.64 17.23 5.69
CA GLU A 155 -18.05 16.91 7.07
C GLU A 155 -16.89 16.32 7.88
N CYS A 156 -16.14 15.38 7.31
CA CYS A 156 -14.94 14.85 7.95
C CYS A 156 -13.92 15.96 8.24
N GLN A 157 -13.66 16.85 7.29
CA GLN A 157 -12.73 17.97 7.50
C GLN A 157 -13.19 18.89 8.65
N MET A 158 -14.48 19.26 8.67
CA MET A 158 -15.04 20.06 9.76
C MET A 158 -14.91 19.34 11.11
N PHE A 159 -15.13 18.03 11.12
CA PHE A 159 -14.91 17.21 12.31
C PHE A 159 -13.46 17.29 12.79
N PHE A 160 -12.46 16.99 11.94
CA PHE A 160 -11.05 17.09 12.33
C PHE A 160 -10.66 18.49 12.79
N ALA A 161 -11.17 19.54 12.16
CA ALA A 161 -10.91 20.93 12.54
C ALA A 161 -11.52 21.32 13.90
N SER A 162 -12.58 20.61 14.34
CA SER A 162 -13.23 20.84 15.63
C SER A 162 -12.55 20.13 16.81
N GLN A 163 -11.66 19.18 16.53
CA GLN A 163 -10.95 18.43 17.56
C GLN A 163 -9.63 19.14 17.93
N PRO A 164 -9.23 19.15 19.22
CA PRO A 164 -7.90 19.57 19.61
C PRO A 164 -6.85 18.67 18.94
N ASN A 165 -5.99 19.25 18.11
CA ASN A 165 -5.08 18.47 17.28
C ASN A 165 -3.66 19.03 17.32
N SER A 166 -2.72 18.20 17.75
CA SER A 166 -1.27 18.48 17.73
C SER A 166 -0.55 17.74 16.59
N SER A 167 -1.25 16.89 15.84
CA SER A 167 -0.71 16.09 14.76
C SER A 167 -0.91 16.76 13.39
N LEU A 168 -0.26 16.21 12.35
CA LEU A 168 -0.48 16.66 10.97
C LEU A 168 -1.81 16.15 10.38
N LEU A 169 -2.46 15.14 10.95
CA LEU A 169 -3.71 14.62 10.40
C LEU A 169 -4.82 15.67 10.43
N ASN A 170 -5.43 16.03 9.30
CA ASN A 170 -6.54 17.00 9.30
C ASN A 170 -7.72 16.59 8.41
N GLY A 171 -7.74 15.35 7.94
CA GLY A 171 -8.77 14.84 7.06
C GLY A 171 -8.59 13.36 6.75
N VAL A 172 -9.53 12.85 5.96
CA VAL A 172 -9.49 11.50 5.40
C VAL A 172 -9.84 11.55 3.92
N TRP A 173 -9.28 10.62 3.15
CA TRP A 173 -9.58 10.43 1.74
C TRP A 173 -10.09 9.02 1.50
N ALA A 174 -11.31 8.91 0.99
CA ALA A 174 -11.92 7.63 0.65
C ALA A 174 -11.61 7.27 -0.80
N TRP A 175 -11.30 6.00 -1.07
CA TRP A 175 -11.11 5.48 -2.43
C TRP A 175 -11.41 3.99 -2.49
N HIS A 176 -12.06 3.56 -3.57
CA HIS A 176 -12.57 2.19 -3.69
C HIS A 176 -11.51 1.21 -4.23
N GLY A 177 -10.58 1.67 -5.08
CA GLY A 177 -9.69 0.76 -5.81
C GLY A 177 -10.46 -0.20 -6.71
N GLY A 178 -9.76 -1.13 -7.37
CA GLY A 178 -10.40 -2.15 -8.19
C GLY A 178 -11.09 -3.23 -7.36
N THR A 179 -11.67 -4.21 -8.04
CA THR A 179 -12.18 -5.44 -7.40
C THR A 179 -11.12 -6.53 -7.44
N LEU A 180 -10.97 -7.29 -6.35
CA LEU A 180 -10.04 -8.42 -6.35
C LEU A 180 -10.57 -9.53 -7.28
N ALA A 181 -9.76 -9.91 -8.27
CA ALA A 181 -10.11 -11.00 -9.17
C ALA A 181 -10.00 -12.37 -8.46
N ALA A 182 -10.39 -13.44 -9.15
CA ALA A 182 -10.16 -14.80 -8.66
C ALA A 182 -8.68 -15.00 -8.27
N LYS A 183 -8.45 -15.80 -7.21
CA LYS A 183 -7.11 -16.08 -6.68
C LYS A 183 -6.16 -16.50 -7.79
N LYS A 184 -4.99 -15.86 -7.83
CA LYS A 184 -3.94 -16.18 -8.79
C LYS A 184 -3.26 -17.51 -8.41
N SER A 185 -2.61 -18.15 -9.38
CA SER A 185 -1.75 -19.32 -9.14
C SER A 185 -0.27 -18.98 -9.14
N ILE A 186 0.05 -17.82 -8.60
CA ILE A 186 1.42 -17.33 -8.41
C ILE A 186 1.93 -17.87 -7.07
N PRO A 187 3.02 -18.65 -7.03
CA PRO A 187 3.59 -19.13 -5.78
C PRO A 187 4.11 -17.98 -4.91
N VAL A 188 3.57 -17.86 -3.70
CA VAL A 188 3.93 -16.84 -2.70
C VAL A 188 4.49 -17.54 -1.46
N CYS A 189 5.67 -17.13 -1.01
CA CYS A 189 6.17 -17.45 0.32
C CYS A 189 5.88 -16.25 1.22
N ALA A 190 5.19 -16.43 2.33
CA ALA A 190 4.88 -15.36 3.27
C ALA A 190 5.26 -15.78 4.68
N ASP A 191 5.71 -14.84 5.51
CA ASP A 191 5.78 -15.06 6.95
C ASP A 191 4.40 -15.09 7.61
N GLU A 192 4.36 -15.30 8.94
CA GLU A 192 3.11 -15.38 9.70
C GLU A 192 2.26 -14.11 9.57
N THR A 193 2.90 -12.94 9.58
CA THR A 193 2.23 -11.63 9.50
C THR A 193 1.43 -11.48 8.20
N PHE A 194 2.00 -11.91 7.07
CA PHE A 194 1.36 -11.72 5.76
C PHE A 194 0.69 -12.97 5.19
N PHE A 195 0.72 -14.10 5.89
CA PHE A 195 0.19 -15.36 5.39
C PHE A 195 -1.29 -15.27 4.99
N SER A 196 -2.15 -14.71 5.85
CA SER A 196 -3.58 -14.55 5.56
C SER A 196 -3.84 -13.65 4.33
N MET A 197 -3.11 -12.53 4.24
CA MET A 197 -3.22 -11.60 3.11
C MET A 197 -2.78 -12.26 1.80
N ALA A 198 -1.68 -13.02 1.81
CA ALA A 198 -1.24 -13.77 0.65
C ALA A 198 -2.30 -14.83 0.24
N GLN A 199 -2.91 -15.52 1.20
CA GLN A 199 -3.96 -16.51 0.95
C GLN A 199 -5.23 -15.90 0.37
N ALA A 200 -5.54 -14.63 0.65
CA ALA A 200 -6.65 -13.92 0.04
C ALA A 200 -6.47 -13.76 -1.48
N CYS A 201 -5.22 -13.60 -1.94
CA CYS A 201 -4.90 -13.29 -3.34
C CYS A 201 -4.38 -14.46 -4.18
N SER A 202 -3.79 -15.49 -3.55
CA SER A 202 -3.19 -16.63 -4.24
C SER A 202 -3.67 -17.97 -3.69
N ASN A 203 -3.78 -18.97 -4.56
CA ASN A 203 -4.05 -20.35 -4.17
C ASN A 203 -2.78 -21.18 -3.93
N LYS A 204 -1.59 -20.60 -4.14
CA LYS A 204 -0.29 -21.21 -3.89
C LYS A 204 0.50 -20.37 -2.89
N VAL A 205 0.16 -20.52 -1.61
CA VAL A 205 0.82 -19.79 -0.53
C VAL A 205 1.48 -20.77 0.41
N THR A 206 2.73 -20.53 0.73
CA THR A 206 3.52 -21.32 1.68
C THR A 206 3.98 -20.42 2.80
N LEU A 207 3.75 -20.87 4.04
CA LEU A 207 4.31 -20.19 5.21
C LEU A 207 5.82 -20.40 5.19
N TYR A 208 6.57 -19.33 5.38
CA TYR A 208 8.02 -19.40 5.40
C TYR A 208 8.52 -20.36 6.48
N SER A 209 9.47 -21.20 6.10
CA SER A 209 10.26 -22.02 7.02
C SER A 209 11.68 -22.21 6.45
N PRO A 210 12.71 -22.45 7.27
CA PRO A 210 14.08 -22.66 6.77
C PRO A 210 14.25 -23.86 5.81
N SER A 211 13.24 -24.72 5.69
CA SER A 211 13.21 -25.87 4.79
C SER A 211 12.71 -25.57 3.38
N VAL A 212 12.08 -24.41 3.14
CA VAL A 212 11.61 -24.06 1.80
C VAL A 212 12.78 -23.74 0.87
N ARG A 213 12.53 -23.73 -0.45
CA ARG A 213 13.49 -23.21 -1.43
C ARG A 213 12.95 -21.91 -2.00
N LEU A 214 13.60 -20.79 -1.70
CA LEU A 214 13.09 -19.47 -2.08
C LEU A 214 12.88 -19.29 -3.59
N ARG A 215 13.69 -19.96 -4.42
CA ARG A 215 13.57 -19.95 -5.89
C ARG A 215 12.28 -20.57 -6.43
N ASP A 216 11.58 -21.37 -5.64
CA ASP A 216 10.29 -21.96 -6.05
C ASP A 216 9.16 -20.91 -6.00
N PHE A 217 9.42 -19.73 -5.44
CA PHE A 217 8.45 -18.66 -5.26
C PHE A 217 8.68 -17.51 -6.23
N GLN A 218 7.58 -16.94 -6.72
CA GLN A 218 7.62 -15.72 -7.52
C GLN A 218 7.55 -14.47 -6.65
N ILE A 219 6.90 -14.56 -5.49
CA ILE A 219 6.75 -13.47 -4.54
C ILE A 219 7.15 -13.96 -3.14
N ILE A 220 7.94 -13.17 -2.42
CA ILE A 220 8.31 -13.37 -1.02
C ILE A 220 7.78 -12.17 -0.22
N LEU A 221 6.94 -12.39 0.79
CA LEU A 221 6.39 -11.37 1.69
C LEU A 221 6.93 -11.56 3.10
N LEU A 222 7.54 -10.52 3.64
CA LEU A 222 8.18 -10.56 4.95
C LEU A 222 7.87 -9.29 5.73
N ASN A 223 7.70 -9.42 7.04
CA ASN A 223 7.63 -8.31 7.96
C ASN A 223 9.02 -7.71 8.18
N ASP A 224 10.02 -8.57 8.34
CA ASP A 224 11.42 -8.18 8.43
C ASP A 224 12.29 -9.17 7.66
N ILE A 225 13.39 -8.68 7.07
CA ILE A 225 14.38 -9.55 6.42
C ILE A 225 15.06 -10.50 7.42
N GLU A 226 15.13 -10.11 8.70
CA GLU A 226 15.71 -10.90 9.78
C GLU A 226 14.92 -12.19 10.09
N ILE A 227 13.67 -12.30 9.61
CA ILE A 227 12.87 -13.53 9.70
C ILE A 227 13.51 -14.67 8.89
N LEU A 228 14.19 -14.34 7.80
CA LEU A 228 14.90 -15.32 7.00
C LEU A 228 16.12 -15.84 7.74
N ASP A 229 16.39 -17.14 7.63
CA ASP A 229 17.63 -17.68 8.15
C ASP A 229 18.82 -17.17 7.31
N PRO A 230 20.05 -17.13 7.88
CA PRO A 230 21.19 -16.50 7.22
C PRO A 230 21.50 -17.08 5.82
N LYS A 231 21.21 -18.35 5.58
CA LYS A 231 21.44 -18.98 4.28
C LYS A 231 20.49 -18.41 3.23
N HIS A 232 19.23 -18.19 3.60
CA HIS A 232 18.23 -17.59 2.72
C HIS A 232 18.49 -16.09 2.47
N GLN A 233 18.95 -15.35 3.48
CA GLN A 233 19.39 -13.96 3.28
C GLN A 233 20.54 -13.88 2.24
N GLN A 234 21.54 -14.76 2.39
CA GLN A 234 22.63 -14.87 1.43
C GLN A 234 22.13 -15.29 0.05
N GLU A 235 21.24 -16.28 -0.03
CA GLU A 235 20.66 -16.72 -1.30
C GLU A 235 19.97 -15.57 -2.03
N LEU A 236 19.14 -14.77 -1.35
CA LEU A 236 18.44 -13.64 -1.96
C LEU A 236 19.38 -12.59 -2.53
N SER A 237 20.53 -12.33 -1.88
CA SER A 237 21.54 -11.39 -2.40
C SER A 237 22.17 -11.83 -3.74
N THR A 238 22.03 -13.11 -4.11
CA THR A 238 22.60 -13.67 -5.35
C THR A 238 21.57 -13.84 -6.46
N ILE A 239 20.27 -13.79 -6.14
CA ILE A 239 19.19 -13.99 -7.11
C ILE A 239 18.81 -12.66 -7.75
N SER A 240 18.51 -12.69 -9.05
CA SER A 240 17.87 -11.56 -9.73
C SER A 240 16.46 -11.37 -9.17
N ALA A 241 16.29 -10.38 -8.30
CA ALA A 241 15.02 -10.03 -7.66
C ALA A 241 14.71 -8.54 -7.80
N HIS A 242 13.41 -8.22 -7.78
CA HIS A 242 12.93 -6.87 -7.51
C HIS A 242 12.66 -6.76 -6.02
N TRP A 243 13.22 -5.74 -5.40
CA TRP A 243 13.13 -5.48 -3.97
C TRP A 243 12.19 -4.32 -3.72
N TYR A 244 11.23 -4.53 -2.83
CA TYR A 244 10.23 -3.55 -2.44
C TYR A 244 10.24 -3.40 -0.92
N TRP A 245 10.76 -2.27 -0.46
CA TRP A 245 10.74 -1.82 0.93
C TRP A 245 9.69 -0.73 1.08
N LEU A 246 9.41 -0.30 2.31
CA LEU A 246 8.47 0.81 2.53
C LEU A 246 9.02 2.11 1.92
N ASN A 247 10.23 2.54 2.29
CA ASN A 247 10.84 3.76 1.77
C ASN A 247 11.48 3.67 0.37
N SER A 248 11.71 2.49 -0.20
CA SER A 248 12.49 2.33 -1.43
C SER A 248 12.12 1.08 -2.23
N ALA A 249 12.37 1.09 -3.54
CA ALA A 249 12.21 -0.09 -4.37
C ALA A 249 13.28 -0.10 -5.48
N TYR A 250 13.83 -1.26 -5.81
CA TYR A 250 14.93 -1.38 -6.76
C TYR A 250 15.07 -2.79 -7.34
N ALA A 251 15.85 -2.91 -8.42
CA ALA A 251 16.26 -4.18 -9.00
C ALA A 251 17.75 -4.17 -9.32
N HIS A 252 18.43 -5.30 -9.12
CA HIS A 252 19.83 -5.40 -9.54
C HIS A 252 19.95 -5.32 -11.07
N LYS A 253 20.94 -4.57 -11.57
CA LYS A 253 21.27 -4.56 -12.99
C LYS A 253 21.82 -5.93 -13.38
N ASN A 254 21.09 -6.64 -14.25
CA ASN A 254 21.62 -7.83 -14.90
C ASN A 254 22.70 -7.39 -15.89
N TYR A 255 23.96 -7.46 -15.49
CA TYR A 255 25.07 -7.31 -16.42
C TYR A 255 25.06 -8.51 -17.35
N ASN A 256 24.62 -8.29 -18.60
CA ASN A 256 24.73 -9.28 -19.66
C ASN A 256 26.19 -9.74 -19.75
N TRP A 257 26.44 -11.03 -19.56
CA TRP A 257 27.78 -11.61 -19.65
C TRP A 257 28.53 -11.21 -20.93
N PHE A 258 27.80 -10.99 -22.03
CA PHE A 258 28.32 -10.44 -23.29
C PHE A 258 28.98 -9.07 -23.16
N THR A 259 28.43 -8.12 -22.40
CA THR A 259 29.06 -6.80 -22.22
C THR A 259 30.36 -6.90 -21.43
N ARG A 260 30.49 -7.93 -20.59
CA ARG A 260 31.71 -8.21 -19.81
C ARG A 260 32.83 -8.81 -20.67
N ILE A 261 32.48 -9.65 -21.65
CA ILE A 261 33.43 -10.20 -22.64
C ILE A 261 33.91 -9.11 -23.60
N TRP A 262 32.99 -8.28 -24.11
CA TRP A 262 33.35 -7.19 -25.02
C TRP A 262 34.28 -6.16 -24.36
N ARG A 263 34.06 -5.82 -23.09
CA ARG A 263 34.94 -4.91 -22.35
C ARG A 263 36.36 -5.47 -22.17
N ASN A 264 36.49 -6.78 -21.99
CA ASN A 264 37.79 -7.45 -21.90
C ASN A 264 38.51 -7.52 -23.26
N LEU A 265 37.77 -7.54 -24.38
CA LEU A 265 38.34 -7.55 -25.73
C LEU A 265 38.73 -6.15 -26.22
N THR A 266 38.02 -5.09 -25.80
CA THR A 266 38.32 -3.71 -26.22
C THR A 266 39.44 -3.03 -25.43
N HIS A 267 39.94 -3.63 -24.35
CA HIS A 267 41.11 -3.17 -23.61
C HIS A 267 42.42 -3.91 -24.00
N ALA A 268 42.38 -4.74 -25.05
CA ALA A 268 43.53 -5.49 -25.55
C ALA A 268 44.18 -4.88 -26.82
N HIS A 269 43.99 -3.58 -27.07
CA HIS A 269 44.68 -2.83 -28.13
C HIS A 269 45.29 -1.53 -27.61
#